data_AF-A0A8C0L438-F1
#
_entry.id   AF-A0A8C0L438-F1
#
_cell.length_a   1.000
_cell.length_b   1.000
_cell.length_c   1.000
_cell.angle_alpha   90.00
_cell.angle_beta   90.00
_cell.angle_gamma   90.00
#
_symmetry.space_group_name_H-M   'P 1'
#
loop_
_entity.id
_entity.type
_entity.pdbx_description
1 polymer ?
#
loop_
_entity_poly.entity_id
_entity_poly.type
_entity_poly.pdbx_seq_one_letter_code
_entity_poly.pdbx_strand_id
1 'polypeptide(L)'
;MQALSRSFSWDFSLQLKSLLSPYRAGNTTPSLSQLPMVQLTATPASALADEPVHIRVTGLRPLQMVTLMASLKDEKGNVFWSRAFYKANEVGELDLMQTPAFGGDYVGVHPMGLFWSLKPKKAFQRLLKKDVMNSPFWITLNLYDSVCFEDVITDQVMASQVVQRWFSGPGLQRVQIREGRVRGALFLPPGEGPFPGVIDLFGGRGGLVEFRASLLAARGFAVLALAYFAYEDLPSDLLEIDLEYFEEAANLLLAHPKRMMNSRPIHPCVTLPQTRTFLCLCFGEETLLPMPQPRSTPGERS
;
A
#
# COMPACT_ATOMS: atom_id res chain seq x y z
N MET A 1 51.54 9.97 -58.42
CA MET A 1 50.23 9.30 -58.52
C MET A 1 50.47 7.80 -58.62
N GLN A 2 49.89 7.04 -57.68
CA GLN A 2 49.86 5.57 -57.54
C GLN A 2 51.21 4.81 -57.54
N ALA A 3 51.48 4.11 -56.43
CA ALA A 3 52.32 2.91 -56.41
C ALA A 3 51.73 1.89 -55.42
N LEU A 4 51.40 0.72 -55.99
CA LEU A 4 51.11 -0.61 -55.40
C LEU A 4 52.36 -1.14 -54.65
N SER A 5 52.40 -2.13 -53.75
CA SER A 5 51.44 -3.00 -53.07
C SER A 5 52.23 -3.90 -52.08
N ARG A 6 51.49 -4.53 -51.15
CA ARG A 6 51.72 -5.85 -50.49
C ARG A 6 52.61 -5.98 -49.26
N SER A 7 52.02 -6.74 -48.34
CA SER A 7 52.37 -7.16 -46.98
C SER A 7 53.25 -8.40 -46.96
N PHE A 8 53.96 -8.63 -45.84
CA PHE A 8 54.37 -9.97 -45.41
C PHE A 8 54.51 -10.04 -43.88
N SER A 9 53.94 -11.11 -43.31
CA SER A 9 53.89 -11.47 -41.89
C SER A 9 55.13 -12.29 -41.53
N TRP A 10 55.53 -12.25 -40.25
CA TRP A 10 56.55 -13.13 -39.68
C TRP A 10 56.00 -13.85 -38.46
N ASP A 11 56.29 -15.14 -38.38
CA ASP A 11 55.88 -16.03 -37.31
C ASP A 11 57.07 -16.87 -36.80
N PHE A 12 57.08 -17.04 -35.49
CA PHE A 12 57.58 -18.14 -34.67
C PHE A 12 59.08 -18.53 -34.57
N SER A 13 59.56 -18.37 -33.33
CA SER A 13 60.07 -19.44 -32.45
C SER A 13 61.55 -19.35 -32.08
N LEU A 14 61.85 -19.30 -30.77
CA LEU A 14 62.91 -20.08 -30.14
C LEU A 14 62.80 -20.07 -28.60
N GLN A 15 63.09 -21.24 -28.05
CA GLN A 15 63.07 -21.63 -26.64
C GLN A 15 64.03 -20.86 -25.74
N LEU A 16 63.66 -20.68 -24.46
CA LEU A 16 64.60 -20.91 -23.36
C LEU A 16 63.88 -21.38 -22.08
N LYS A 17 64.30 -22.55 -21.58
CA LYS A 17 63.87 -23.15 -20.31
C LYS A 17 64.72 -22.61 -19.14
N SER A 18 64.06 -22.56 -17.99
CA SER A 18 64.58 -22.75 -16.63
C SER A 18 65.56 -21.74 -16.02
N LEU A 19 65.03 -20.91 -15.11
CA LEU A 19 65.59 -20.77 -13.75
C LEU A 19 64.41 -20.83 -12.77
N LEU A 20 64.20 -22.01 -12.16
CA LEU A 20 63.25 -22.25 -11.10
C LEU A 20 63.91 -21.85 -9.77
N SER A 21 63.35 -20.86 -9.09
CA SER A 21 63.45 -20.71 -7.63
C SER A 21 62.03 -20.90 -7.06
N PRO A 22 61.83 -21.78 -6.07
CA PRO A 22 60.50 -22.09 -5.56
C PRO A 22 60.07 -20.99 -4.59
N TYR A 23 59.39 -19.95 -5.09
CA TYR A 23 58.56 -19.14 -4.22
C TYR A 23 57.29 -19.93 -3.91
N ARG A 24 57.24 -20.37 -2.66
CA ARG A 24 56.12 -21.05 -1.99
C ARG A 24 54.85 -20.22 -2.17
N ALA A 25 54.06 -20.55 -3.19
CA ALA A 25 52.70 -20.07 -3.31
C ALA A 25 51.93 -20.62 -2.10
N GLY A 26 51.69 -19.78 -1.11
CA GLY A 26 50.67 -20.04 -0.11
C GLY A 26 49.34 -20.12 -0.83
N ASN A 27 48.91 -21.34 -1.13
CA ASN A 27 47.53 -21.65 -1.49
C ASN A 27 46.66 -21.45 -0.25
N THR A 28 46.49 -20.18 0.14
CA THR A 28 45.26 -19.74 0.78
C THR A 28 44.33 -19.38 -0.36
N THR A 29 43.72 -20.41 -0.95
CA THR A 29 42.35 -20.27 -1.45
C THR A 29 41.59 -19.60 -0.31
N PRO A 30 41.05 -18.38 -0.47
CA PRO A 30 40.06 -17.92 0.49
C PRO A 30 38.98 -18.98 0.46
N SER A 31 38.77 -19.64 1.60
CA SER A 31 37.60 -20.48 1.77
C SER A 31 36.41 -19.67 1.28
N LEU A 32 35.56 -20.27 0.45
CA LEU A 32 34.18 -19.81 0.23
C LEU A 32 33.42 -19.98 1.56
N SER A 33 33.90 -19.32 2.60
CA SER A 33 33.33 -19.24 3.93
C SER A 33 32.16 -18.29 3.81
N GLN A 34 31.01 -18.89 3.56
CA GLN A 34 29.67 -18.39 3.86
C GLN A 34 29.53 -16.88 3.62
N LEU A 35 29.40 -16.49 2.34
CA LEU A 35 28.80 -15.18 2.06
C LEU A 35 27.45 -15.14 2.79
N PRO A 36 27.19 -14.10 3.61
CA PRO A 36 25.94 -14.03 4.35
C PRO A 36 24.78 -14.12 3.36
N MET A 37 23.87 -15.04 3.64
CA MET A 37 22.67 -15.20 2.82
C MET A 37 21.85 -13.92 2.92
N VAL A 38 21.55 -13.29 1.78
CA VAL A 38 20.73 -12.09 1.75
C VAL A 38 19.33 -12.43 2.22
N GLN A 39 18.86 -11.74 3.25
CA GLN A 39 17.55 -11.94 3.84
C GLN A 39 16.73 -10.66 3.69
N LEU A 40 15.56 -10.77 3.05
CA LEU A 40 14.55 -9.73 2.97
C LEU A 40 13.42 -10.09 3.94
N THR A 41 13.15 -9.21 4.89
CA THR A 41 12.13 -9.41 5.94
C THR A 41 11.11 -8.29 5.91
N ALA A 42 9.84 -8.63 6.11
CA ALA A 42 8.74 -7.69 6.21
C ALA A 42 7.89 -8.08 7.44
N THR A 43 7.78 -7.15 8.39
CA THR A 43 7.16 -7.42 9.69
C THR A 43 6.10 -6.36 10.01
N PRO A 44 4.85 -6.75 10.30
CA PRO A 44 4.29 -8.09 10.15
C PRO A 44 4.19 -8.53 8.68
N ALA A 45 4.35 -9.84 8.42
CA ALA A 45 4.17 -10.40 7.08
C ALA A 45 2.70 -10.54 6.68
N SER A 46 1.78 -10.49 7.65
CA SER A 46 0.34 -10.53 7.44
C SER A 46 -0.32 -9.55 8.40
N ALA A 47 -1.05 -8.58 7.86
CA ALA A 47 -1.68 -7.51 8.63
C ALA A 47 -2.81 -6.85 7.86
N LEU A 48 -3.59 -5.98 8.52
CA LEU A 48 -4.60 -5.19 7.84
C LEU A 48 -3.96 -4.20 6.87
N ALA A 49 -4.67 -3.88 5.78
CA ALA A 49 -4.17 -3.09 4.67
C ALA A 49 -3.82 -1.65 5.05
N ASP A 50 -4.32 -1.15 6.18
CA ASP A 50 -4.02 0.16 6.76
C ASP A 50 -2.88 0.13 7.82
N GLU A 51 -2.33 -1.04 8.16
CA GLU A 51 -1.27 -1.15 9.18
C GLU A 51 0.14 -1.02 8.60
N PRO A 52 1.08 -0.32 9.26
CA PRO A 52 2.44 -0.20 8.74
C PRO A 52 3.17 -1.55 8.70
N VAL A 53 4.10 -1.69 7.76
CA VAL A 53 4.98 -2.86 7.62
C VAL A 53 6.42 -2.36 7.67
N HIS A 54 7.22 -2.92 8.56
CA HIS A 54 8.64 -2.66 8.66
C HIS A 54 9.41 -3.62 7.76
N ILE A 55 10.11 -3.07 6.76
CA ILE A 55 10.89 -3.83 5.78
C ILE A 55 12.38 -3.63 6.05
N ARG A 56 13.10 -4.75 6.17
CA ARG A 56 14.55 -4.77 6.39
C ARG A 56 15.24 -5.79 5.51
N VAL A 57 16.43 -5.45 5.02
CA VAL A 57 17.32 -6.36 4.31
C VAL A 57 18.64 -6.49 5.06
N THR A 58 19.14 -7.71 5.20
CA THR A 58 20.45 -8.01 5.82
C THR A 58 21.27 -8.93 4.91
N GLY A 59 22.59 -8.94 5.10
CA GLY A 59 23.50 -9.79 4.33
C GLY A 59 23.91 -9.21 2.98
N LEU A 60 23.68 -7.92 2.74
CA LEU A 60 24.23 -7.22 1.57
C LEU A 60 25.72 -6.97 1.75
N ARG A 61 26.42 -6.66 0.66
CA ARG A 61 27.78 -6.10 0.70
C ARG A 61 27.69 -4.66 1.26
N PRO A 62 28.70 -4.20 2.03
CA PRO A 62 28.76 -2.81 2.48
C PRO A 62 28.56 -1.83 1.32
N LEU A 63 27.71 -0.83 1.51
CA LEU A 63 27.43 0.23 0.53
C LEU A 63 26.87 -0.26 -0.82
N GLN A 64 26.39 -1.51 -0.90
CA GLN A 64 25.81 -2.09 -2.10
C GLN A 64 24.55 -1.34 -2.53
N MET A 65 24.43 -1.11 -3.84
CA MET A 65 23.26 -0.50 -4.45
C MET A 65 22.29 -1.62 -4.86
N VAL A 66 21.03 -1.49 -4.49
CA VAL A 66 20.00 -2.51 -4.73
C VAL A 66 18.70 -1.87 -5.21
N THR A 67 17.90 -2.64 -5.94
CA THR A 67 16.52 -2.28 -6.28
C THR A 67 15.57 -3.12 -5.44
N LEU A 68 14.63 -2.47 -4.76
CA LEU A 68 13.52 -3.13 -4.11
C LEU A 68 12.25 -2.84 -4.91
N MET A 69 11.58 -3.91 -5.34
CA MET A 69 10.37 -3.84 -6.15
C MET A 69 9.21 -4.48 -5.40
N ALA A 70 8.07 -3.79 -5.29
CA ALA A 70 6.83 -4.41 -4.86
C ALA A 70 5.95 -4.69 -6.09
N SER A 71 5.28 -5.84 -6.08
CA SER A 71 4.34 -6.20 -7.13
C SER A 71 3.13 -6.89 -6.53
N LEU A 72 1.95 -6.67 -7.12
CA LEU A 72 0.74 -7.41 -6.77
C LEU A 72 -0.11 -7.64 -8.02
N LYS A 73 -1.00 -8.62 -7.91
CA LYS A 73 -2.01 -8.91 -8.90
C LYS A 73 -3.39 -8.70 -8.27
N ASP A 74 -4.23 -7.86 -8.88
CA ASP A 74 -5.59 -7.63 -8.42
C ASP A 74 -6.50 -8.84 -8.74
N GLU A 75 -7.75 -8.78 -8.27
CA GLU A 75 -8.76 -9.84 -8.47
C GLU A 75 -9.14 -10.06 -9.95
N LYS A 76 -8.85 -9.09 -10.83
CA LYS A 76 -9.06 -9.18 -12.28
C LYS A 76 -7.80 -9.65 -13.02
N GLY A 77 -6.72 -9.88 -12.31
CA GLY A 77 -5.43 -10.28 -12.84
C GLY A 77 -4.55 -9.15 -13.37
N ASN A 78 -4.91 -7.89 -13.10
CA ASN A 78 -4.09 -6.73 -13.45
C ASN A 78 -2.90 -6.63 -12.50
N VAL A 79 -1.74 -6.29 -13.06
CA VAL A 79 -0.50 -6.16 -12.29
C VAL A 79 -0.31 -4.70 -11.89
N PHE A 80 -0.04 -4.48 -10.61
CA PHE A 80 0.44 -3.22 -10.07
C PHE A 80 1.83 -3.43 -9.50
N TRP A 81 2.68 -2.42 -9.64
CA TRP A 81 4.07 -2.51 -9.20
C TRP A 81 4.60 -1.15 -8.77
N SER A 82 5.68 -1.17 -8.02
CA SER A 82 6.47 0.01 -7.68
C SER A 82 7.92 -0.42 -7.47
N ARG A 83 8.84 0.52 -7.62
CA ARG A 83 10.26 0.31 -7.38
C ARG A 83 10.89 1.49 -6.67
N ALA A 84 11.89 1.19 -5.86
CA ALA A 84 12.77 2.19 -5.30
C ALA A 84 14.20 1.65 -5.22
N PHE A 85 15.15 2.58 -5.31
CA PHE A 85 16.57 2.29 -5.29
C PHE A 85 17.17 2.69 -3.95
N TYR A 86 17.97 1.78 -3.39
CA TYR A 86 18.52 1.90 -2.05
C TYR A 86 19.99 1.57 -2.01
N LYS A 87 20.68 2.15 -1.04
CA LYS A 87 22.09 1.88 -0.75
C LYS A 87 22.18 1.28 0.65
N ALA A 88 22.79 0.11 0.78
CA ALA A 88 23.05 -0.51 2.08
C ALA A 88 24.00 0.35 2.92
N ASN A 89 23.94 0.20 4.24
CA ASN A 89 24.89 0.83 5.15
C ASN A 89 26.27 0.13 5.12
N GLU A 90 27.20 0.58 5.96
CA GLU A 90 28.57 0.03 6.05
C GLU A 90 28.62 -1.42 6.55
N VAL A 91 27.55 -1.89 7.21
CA VAL A 91 27.44 -3.26 7.74
C VAL A 91 26.71 -4.18 6.76
N GLY A 92 26.20 -3.66 5.63
CA GLY A 92 25.45 -4.46 4.66
C GLY A 92 23.98 -4.68 5.04
N GLU A 93 23.40 -3.72 5.76
CA GLU A 93 21.99 -3.71 6.14
C GLU A 93 21.24 -2.54 5.49
N LEU A 94 19.95 -2.73 5.28
CA LEU A 94 19.02 -1.74 4.75
C LEU A 94 17.75 -1.76 5.61
N ASP A 95 17.42 -0.64 6.23
CA ASP A 95 16.18 -0.45 7.00
C ASP A 95 15.38 0.70 6.38
N LEU A 96 14.20 0.40 5.85
CA LEU A 96 13.36 1.37 5.16
C LEU A 96 12.80 2.47 6.09
N MET A 97 12.90 2.31 7.41
CA MET A 97 12.56 3.36 8.38
C MET A 97 13.56 4.52 8.41
N GLN A 98 14.80 4.25 8.00
CA GLN A 98 15.92 5.17 8.19
C GLN A 98 16.63 5.47 6.87
N THR A 99 16.71 4.48 5.98
CA THR A 99 17.43 4.61 4.72
C THR A 99 16.57 5.32 3.67
N PRO A 100 17.02 6.46 3.12
CA PRO A 100 16.29 7.12 2.05
C PRO A 100 16.38 6.33 0.75
N ALA A 101 15.27 6.27 0.03
CA ALA A 101 15.31 5.93 -1.39
C ALA A 101 15.98 7.08 -2.14
N PHE A 102 16.95 6.80 -3.01
CA PHE A 102 17.61 7.84 -3.81
C PHE A 102 17.03 7.97 -5.23
N GLY A 103 16.08 7.11 -5.60
CA GLY A 103 15.42 7.13 -6.90
C GLY A 103 14.39 6.00 -7.06
N GLY A 104 13.77 5.95 -8.24
CA GLY A 104 12.66 5.03 -8.55
C GLY A 104 11.35 5.80 -8.63
N ASP A 105 10.28 5.22 -8.08
CA ASP A 105 8.95 5.83 -8.06
C ASP A 105 8.77 6.88 -6.95
N TYR A 106 9.73 6.97 -6.02
CA TYR A 106 9.79 7.97 -4.97
C TYR A 106 11.23 8.17 -4.49
N VAL A 107 11.46 9.26 -3.73
CA VAL A 107 12.76 9.64 -3.15
C VAL A 107 12.55 10.07 -1.70
N GLY A 108 13.51 9.79 -0.83
CA GLY A 108 13.47 10.13 0.60
C GLY A 108 13.12 8.95 1.50
N VAL A 109 12.97 9.23 2.80
CA VAL A 109 12.65 8.21 3.82
C VAL A 109 11.15 8.00 3.86
N HIS A 110 10.70 6.98 3.13
CA HIS A 110 9.30 6.58 3.05
C HIS A 110 9.16 5.09 3.31
N PRO A 111 8.91 4.67 4.57
CA PRO A 111 8.89 3.24 4.93
C PRO A 111 7.81 2.45 4.18
N MET A 112 6.65 3.09 4.00
CA MET A 112 5.54 2.54 3.21
C MET A 112 5.57 2.95 1.73
N GLY A 113 6.69 3.52 1.27
CA GLY A 113 6.95 4.00 -0.09
C GLY A 113 6.46 3.06 -1.17
N LEU A 114 6.92 1.81 -1.11
CA LEU A 114 6.57 0.77 -2.06
C LEU A 114 5.07 0.47 -2.14
N PHE A 115 4.30 0.67 -1.06
CA PHE A 115 2.88 0.34 -1.05
C PHE A 115 2.03 1.46 -1.64
N TRP A 116 2.25 2.72 -1.26
CA TRP A 116 1.41 3.81 -1.77
C TRP A 116 1.80 4.24 -3.19
N SER A 117 3.02 3.95 -3.64
CA SER A 117 3.51 4.26 -4.99
C SER A 117 3.18 3.19 -6.04
N LEU A 118 2.44 2.14 -5.66
CA LEU A 118 1.98 1.12 -6.58
C LEU A 118 1.19 1.74 -7.74
N LYS A 119 1.69 1.51 -8.96
CA LYS A 119 1.10 1.99 -10.21
C LYS A 119 0.69 0.82 -11.11
N PRO A 120 -0.36 0.96 -11.92
CA PRO A 120 -0.79 -0.12 -12.79
C PRO A 120 0.22 -0.33 -13.93
N LYS A 121 0.45 -1.58 -14.32
CA LYS A 121 1.26 -1.90 -15.50
C LYS A 121 0.58 -1.47 -16.81
N LYS A 122 -0.75 -1.53 -16.87
CA LYS A 122 -1.54 -1.03 -18.00
C LYS A 122 -2.20 0.29 -17.61
N ALA A 123 -2.15 1.29 -18.49
CA ALA A 123 -2.74 2.59 -18.22
C ALA A 123 -4.24 2.51 -17.85
N PHE A 124 -4.71 3.48 -17.07
CA PHE A 124 -6.12 3.66 -16.67
C PHE A 124 -6.74 2.55 -15.82
N GLN A 125 -5.92 1.70 -15.18
CA GLN A 125 -6.39 0.71 -14.23
C GLN A 125 -6.30 1.25 -12.79
N ARG A 126 -7.39 1.07 -12.02
CA ARG A 126 -7.45 1.48 -10.62
C ARG A 126 -7.46 0.25 -9.71
N LEU A 127 -6.54 0.21 -8.75
CA LEU A 127 -6.48 -0.86 -7.77
C LEU A 127 -7.66 -0.74 -6.80
N LEU A 128 -8.49 -1.78 -6.74
CA LEU A 128 -9.69 -1.83 -5.93
C LEU A 128 -9.87 -3.25 -5.41
N LYS A 129 -10.08 -3.38 -4.09
CA LYS A 129 -10.45 -4.64 -3.45
C LYS A 129 -11.97 -4.79 -3.50
N LYS A 130 -12.49 -5.87 -4.09
CA LYS A 130 -13.92 -6.18 -4.03
C LYS A 130 -14.22 -7.23 -2.97
N ASP A 131 -13.47 -8.33 -2.96
CA ASP A 131 -13.65 -9.39 -1.97
C ASP A 131 -12.86 -9.05 -0.69
N VAL A 132 -13.50 -8.33 0.21
CA VAL A 132 -12.88 -7.83 1.45
C VAL A 132 -12.81 -8.89 2.55
N MET A 133 -13.62 -9.95 2.47
CA MET A 133 -13.77 -10.94 3.53
C MET A 133 -12.90 -12.19 3.34
N ASN A 134 -12.72 -12.65 2.10
CA ASN A 134 -12.19 -14.00 1.88
C ASN A 134 -10.73 -14.02 1.39
N SER A 135 -10.19 -12.88 0.96
CA SER A 135 -8.84 -12.85 0.39
C SER A 135 -8.07 -11.56 0.72
N PRO A 136 -6.76 -11.64 1.01
CA PRO A 136 -5.90 -10.47 1.12
C PRO A 136 -5.42 -10.01 -0.27
N PHE A 137 -4.77 -8.85 -0.32
CA PHE A 137 -3.80 -8.59 -1.38
C PHE A 137 -2.46 -9.25 -1.03
N TRP A 138 -1.93 -9.98 -2.00
CA TRP A 138 -0.62 -10.60 -1.95
C TRP A 138 0.38 -9.66 -2.63
N ILE A 139 1.27 -9.08 -1.84
CA ILE A 139 2.30 -8.16 -2.33
C ILE A 139 3.64 -8.87 -2.24
N THR A 140 4.26 -9.11 -3.39
CA THR A 140 5.58 -9.71 -3.49
C THR A 140 6.63 -8.62 -3.54
N LEU A 141 7.51 -8.61 -2.56
CA LEU A 141 8.70 -7.78 -2.49
C LEU A 141 9.89 -8.57 -3.06
N ASN A 142 10.52 -8.06 -4.11
CA ASN A 142 11.70 -8.66 -4.72
C ASN A 142 12.88 -7.70 -4.63
N LEU A 143 14.04 -8.26 -4.26
CA LEU A 143 15.30 -7.54 -4.16
C LEU A 143 16.24 -7.95 -5.30
N TYR A 144 16.88 -6.98 -5.94
CA TYR A 144 17.81 -7.19 -7.06
C TYR A 144 19.20 -6.60 -6.78
N ASP A 145 20.25 -7.27 -7.28
CA ASP A 145 21.68 -6.87 -7.13
C ASP A 145 22.10 -5.80 -8.16
N SER A 146 21.20 -4.89 -8.50
CA SER A 146 21.49 -3.78 -9.41
C SER A 146 20.45 -2.66 -9.27
N VAL A 147 20.75 -1.51 -9.86
CA VAL A 147 19.76 -0.43 -10.05
C VAL A 147 19.03 -0.67 -11.37
N CYS A 148 17.80 -1.19 -11.29
CA CYS A 148 17.03 -1.57 -12.48
C CYS A 148 16.18 -0.40 -12.98
N PHE A 149 16.66 0.31 -14.00
CA PHE A 149 15.93 1.43 -14.61
C PHE A 149 14.85 0.98 -15.61
N GLU A 150 15.00 -0.21 -16.18
CA GLU A 150 14.04 -0.77 -17.13
C GLU A 150 12.84 -1.42 -16.42
N ASP A 151 11.67 -1.42 -17.07
CA ASP A 151 10.45 -2.04 -16.54
C ASP A 151 10.49 -3.59 -16.65
N VAL A 152 11.40 -4.11 -17.48
CA VAL A 152 11.66 -5.54 -17.62
C VAL A 152 12.98 -5.82 -16.92
N ILE A 153 12.89 -6.43 -15.74
CA ILE A 153 14.07 -6.84 -14.98
C ILE A 153 14.43 -8.26 -15.41
N THR A 154 15.57 -8.41 -16.07
CA THR A 154 16.17 -9.70 -16.43
C THR A 154 17.06 -10.27 -15.33
N ASP A 155 17.40 -9.45 -14.33
CA ASP A 155 18.25 -9.83 -13.22
C ASP A 155 17.59 -10.89 -12.33
N GLN A 156 18.42 -11.79 -11.82
CA GLN A 156 18.00 -12.80 -10.87
C GLN A 156 17.63 -12.14 -9.52
N VAL A 157 16.49 -12.53 -8.97
CA VAL A 157 16.04 -12.08 -7.63
C VAL A 157 17.01 -12.60 -6.58
N MET A 158 17.57 -11.70 -5.76
CA MET A 158 18.45 -12.04 -4.65
C MET A 158 17.68 -12.63 -3.47
N ALA A 159 16.55 -12.00 -3.13
CA ALA A 159 15.68 -12.39 -2.05
C ALA A 159 14.24 -11.95 -2.37
N SER A 160 13.26 -12.72 -1.90
CA SER A 160 11.84 -12.43 -2.09
C SER A 160 11.09 -12.62 -0.78
N GLN A 161 10.13 -11.74 -0.52
CA GLN A 161 9.23 -11.81 0.63
C GLN A 161 7.82 -11.47 0.20
N VAL A 162 6.84 -12.27 0.63
CA VAL A 162 5.42 -12.01 0.38
C VAL A 162 4.79 -11.39 1.61
N VAL A 163 4.02 -10.32 1.42
CA VAL A 163 3.25 -9.63 2.44
C VAL A 163 1.76 -9.75 2.12
N GLN A 164 0.98 -10.19 3.11
CA GLN A 164 -0.48 -10.28 3.02
C GLN A 164 -1.11 -9.01 3.62
N ARG A 165 -1.99 -8.38 2.86
CA ARG A 165 -2.72 -7.18 3.26
C ARG A 165 -4.23 -7.46 3.29
N TRP A 166 -4.75 -7.65 4.49
CA TRP A 166 -6.16 -8.01 4.72
C TRP A 166 -7.05 -6.77 4.79
N PHE A 167 -8.31 -6.92 4.39
CA PHE A 167 -9.32 -5.86 4.52
C PHE A 167 -10.37 -6.16 5.60
N SER A 168 -10.29 -7.35 6.19
CA SER A 168 -11.13 -7.79 7.31
C SER A 168 -10.26 -8.40 8.40
N GLY A 169 -10.60 -8.09 9.64
CA GLY A 169 -9.97 -8.69 10.82
C GLY A 169 -10.68 -9.95 11.29
N PRO A 170 -10.06 -10.74 12.18
CA PRO A 170 -10.68 -11.92 12.78
C PRO A 170 -12.02 -11.58 13.47
N GLY A 171 -13.06 -12.37 13.19
CA GLY A 171 -14.38 -12.20 13.82
C GLY A 171 -15.21 -11.02 13.30
N LEU A 172 -14.71 -10.27 12.31
CA LEU A 172 -15.50 -9.25 11.62
C LEU A 172 -16.69 -9.91 10.90
N GLN A 173 -17.88 -9.36 11.09
CA GLN A 173 -19.10 -9.85 10.44
C GLN A 173 -19.49 -8.91 9.29
N ARG A 174 -19.84 -9.49 8.13
CA ARG A 174 -20.41 -8.78 6.99
C ARG A 174 -21.86 -9.22 6.81
N VAL A 175 -22.80 -8.30 6.91
CA VAL A 175 -24.24 -8.53 6.72
C VAL A 175 -24.69 -7.76 5.50
N GLN A 176 -25.27 -8.46 4.52
CA GLN A 176 -25.86 -7.80 3.35
C GLN A 176 -27.16 -7.10 3.75
N ILE A 177 -27.31 -5.82 3.40
CA ILE A 177 -28.50 -5.02 3.67
C ILE A 177 -29.36 -4.93 2.40
N ARG A 178 -30.63 -5.37 2.53
CA ARG A 178 -31.70 -5.27 1.54
C ARG A 178 -33.03 -4.96 2.25
N GLU A 179 -33.09 -3.83 2.94
CA GLU A 179 -34.25 -3.42 3.72
C GLU A 179 -34.94 -2.23 3.04
N GLY A 180 -36.24 -2.37 2.73
CA GLY A 180 -36.94 -1.38 1.91
C GLY A 180 -36.21 -1.16 0.58
N ARG A 181 -35.92 0.10 0.26
CA ARG A 181 -35.08 0.48 -0.90
C ARG A 181 -33.59 0.56 -0.58
N VAL A 182 -33.18 0.53 0.68
CA VAL A 182 -31.77 0.65 1.09
C VAL A 182 -30.98 -0.58 0.67
N ARG A 183 -29.85 -0.36 -0.02
CA ARG A 183 -28.92 -1.41 -0.44
C ARG A 183 -27.50 -1.10 0.06
N GLY A 184 -26.88 -2.08 0.71
CA GLY A 184 -25.54 -1.91 1.25
C GLY A 184 -25.00 -3.17 1.92
N ALA A 185 -23.87 -3.01 2.61
CA ALA A 185 -23.30 -4.04 3.47
C ALA A 185 -22.91 -3.44 4.81
N LEU A 186 -23.44 -4.02 5.90
CA LEU A 186 -23.11 -3.64 7.26
C LEU A 186 -21.95 -4.51 7.76
N PHE A 187 -20.90 -3.85 8.21
CA PHE A 187 -19.74 -4.47 8.84
C PHE A 187 -19.81 -4.25 10.35
N LEU A 188 -19.75 -5.34 11.10
CA LEU A 188 -19.81 -5.33 12.56
C LEU A 188 -18.49 -5.86 13.14
N PRO A 189 -17.87 -5.12 14.07
CA PRO A 189 -16.72 -5.62 14.82
C PRO A 189 -17.10 -6.86 15.64
N PRO A 190 -16.13 -7.72 16.00
CA PRO A 190 -16.39 -8.83 16.91
C PRO A 190 -16.87 -8.32 18.28
N GLY A 191 -17.81 -9.04 18.90
CA GLY A 191 -18.34 -8.76 20.23
C GLY A 191 -19.85 -8.47 20.26
N GLU A 192 -20.35 -8.22 21.47
CA GLU A 192 -21.75 -7.91 21.73
C GLU A 192 -22.11 -6.45 21.41
N GLY A 193 -21.09 -5.60 21.28
CA GLY A 193 -21.27 -4.15 21.18
C GLY A 193 -21.58 -3.53 22.55
N PRO A 194 -22.11 -2.31 22.58
CA PRO A 194 -22.48 -1.51 21.43
C PRO A 194 -21.29 -0.87 20.68
N PHE A 195 -21.44 -0.61 19.37
CA PHE A 195 -20.41 0.03 18.54
C PHE A 195 -20.85 1.42 18.02
N PRO A 196 -19.94 2.40 17.88
CA PRO A 196 -20.23 3.65 17.19
C PRO A 196 -20.57 3.39 15.70
N GLY A 197 -21.65 3.98 15.20
CA GLY A 197 -22.15 3.80 13.83
C GLY A 197 -21.58 4.79 12.83
N VAL A 198 -21.20 4.31 11.63
CA VAL A 198 -20.71 5.13 10.51
C VAL A 198 -21.40 4.72 9.21
N ILE A 199 -21.75 5.68 8.36
CA ILE A 199 -22.20 5.42 6.99
C ILE A 199 -21.06 5.75 6.03
N ASP A 200 -20.62 4.74 5.30
CA ASP A 200 -19.56 4.83 4.31
C ASP A 200 -20.15 5.03 2.91
N LEU A 201 -20.01 6.25 2.36
CA LEU A 201 -20.41 6.58 0.99
C LEU A 201 -19.21 6.63 0.06
N PHE A 202 -19.20 5.78 -0.96
CA PHE A 202 -18.20 5.82 -2.01
C PHE A 202 -18.65 6.71 -3.18
N GLY A 203 -17.73 7.34 -3.89
CA GLY A 203 -18.07 8.37 -4.89
C GLY A 203 -18.76 7.89 -6.17
N GLY A 204 -18.74 8.76 -7.18
CA GLY A 204 -19.45 8.62 -8.46
C GLY A 204 -19.08 7.44 -9.37
N ARG A 205 -18.43 6.38 -8.85
CA ARG A 205 -18.27 5.11 -9.56
C ARG A 205 -19.59 4.32 -9.64
N GLY A 206 -20.45 4.49 -8.63
CA GLY A 206 -21.60 3.62 -8.41
C GLY A 206 -21.19 2.21 -7.98
N GLY A 207 -22.18 1.36 -7.73
CA GLY A 207 -21.96 0.04 -7.15
C GLY A 207 -21.75 0.09 -5.64
N LEU A 208 -21.53 -1.08 -5.04
CA LEU A 208 -21.16 -1.22 -3.64
C LEU A 208 -19.65 -1.37 -3.49
N VAL A 209 -19.04 -0.53 -2.65
CA VAL A 209 -17.60 -0.54 -2.38
C VAL A 209 -17.38 -0.67 -0.88
N GLU A 210 -16.64 -1.70 -0.48
CA GLU A 210 -16.67 -2.18 0.91
C GLU A 210 -15.32 -2.10 1.62
N PHE A 211 -14.22 -1.87 0.89
CA PHE A 211 -12.88 -1.98 1.45
C PHE A 211 -12.59 -0.94 2.54
N ARG A 212 -13.26 0.22 2.51
CA ARG A 212 -13.10 1.26 3.55
C ARG A 212 -13.95 0.93 4.77
N ALA A 213 -15.22 0.58 4.57
CA ALA A 213 -16.12 0.14 5.64
C ALA A 213 -15.56 -1.05 6.44
N SER A 214 -15.04 -2.06 5.75
CA SER A 214 -14.45 -3.25 6.39
C SER A 214 -13.23 -2.93 7.25
N LEU A 215 -12.32 -2.07 6.78
CA LEU A 215 -11.17 -1.61 7.55
C LEU A 215 -11.58 -0.76 8.76
N LEU A 216 -12.54 0.15 8.60
CA LEU A 216 -13.08 0.94 9.71
C LEU A 216 -13.74 0.04 10.76
N ALA A 217 -14.47 -0.98 10.33
CA ALA A 217 -15.10 -1.91 11.26
C ALA A 217 -14.07 -2.78 12.00
N ALA A 218 -12.95 -3.11 11.38
CA ALA A 218 -11.82 -3.73 12.07
C ALA A 218 -11.21 -2.82 13.17
N ARG A 219 -11.50 -1.51 13.16
CA ARG A 219 -11.12 -0.54 14.20
C ARG A 219 -12.21 -0.29 15.25
N GLY A 220 -13.30 -1.08 15.25
CA GLY A 220 -14.32 -1.04 16.31
C GLY A 220 -15.59 -0.24 15.99
N PHE A 221 -15.81 0.13 14.72
CA PHE A 221 -17.02 0.82 14.28
C PHE A 221 -18.03 -0.13 13.64
N ALA A 222 -19.33 0.07 13.87
CA ALA A 222 -20.36 -0.53 13.02
C ALA A 222 -20.51 0.31 11.76
N VAL A 223 -20.15 -0.22 10.59
CA VAL A 223 -20.04 0.59 9.37
C VAL A 223 -20.95 0.07 8.28
N LEU A 224 -21.88 0.91 7.83
CA LEU A 224 -22.74 0.63 6.69
C LEU A 224 -22.09 1.17 5.41
N ALA A 225 -21.53 0.29 4.58
CA ALA A 225 -21.20 0.61 3.20
C ALA A 225 -22.50 0.75 2.42
N LEU A 226 -22.84 1.97 2.00
CA LEU A 226 -24.11 2.26 1.35
C LEU A 226 -23.91 2.45 -0.16
N ALA A 227 -24.60 1.65 -0.95
CA ALA A 227 -24.77 1.90 -2.37
C ALA A 227 -25.96 2.85 -2.57
N TYR A 228 -25.91 3.72 -3.58
CA TYR A 228 -27.00 4.66 -3.87
C TYR A 228 -27.31 4.81 -5.37
N PHE A 229 -26.52 4.16 -6.24
CA PHE A 229 -26.83 3.96 -7.67
C PHE A 229 -25.93 2.87 -8.27
N ALA A 230 -26.28 2.39 -9.47
CA ALA A 230 -25.58 1.36 -10.24
C ALA A 230 -25.31 0.06 -9.45
N TYR A 231 -26.26 -0.33 -8.60
CA TYR A 231 -26.14 -1.52 -7.74
C TYR A 231 -27.49 -2.19 -7.54
N GLU A 232 -27.58 -3.48 -7.85
CA GLU A 232 -28.82 -4.27 -7.74
C GLU A 232 -30.02 -3.58 -8.43
N ASP A 233 -31.08 -3.29 -7.67
CA ASP A 233 -32.33 -2.67 -8.10
C ASP A 233 -32.34 -1.13 -7.94
N LEU A 234 -31.21 -0.52 -7.58
CA LEU A 234 -31.06 0.94 -7.56
C LEU A 234 -30.98 1.52 -8.98
N PRO A 235 -31.25 2.84 -9.16
CA PRO A 235 -31.10 3.51 -10.44
C PRO A 235 -29.75 3.23 -11.10
N SER A 236 -29.72 3.03 -12.41
CA SER A 236 -28.49 2.75 -13.16
C SER A 236 -27.52 3.94 -13.14
N ASP A 237 -28.07 5.15 -13.14
CA ASP A 237 -27.35 6.41 -13.29
C ASP A 237 -27.73 7.38 -12.17
N LEU A 238 -26.77 8.20 -11.75
CA LEU A 238 -26.98 9.22 -10.73
C LEU A 238 -27.42 10.53 -11.38
N LEU A 239 -28.72 10.64 -11.67
CA LEU A 239 -29.32 11.84 -12.26
C LEU A 239 -29.76 12.85 -11.19
N GLU A 240 -30.33 12.36 -10.10
CA GLU A 240 -30.84 13.14 -8.98
C GLU A 240 -30.45 12.46 -7.65
N ILE A 241 -30.25 13.27 -6.60
CA ILE A 241 -29.90 12.79 -5.26
C ILE A 241 -31.15 12.91 -4.38
N ASP A 242 -31.78 11.79 -4.12
CA ASP A 242 -32.88 11.65 -3.16
C ASP A 242 -32.30 11.58 -1.74
N LEU A 243 -32.54 12.60 -0.92
CA LEU A 243 -31.96 12.70 0.42
C LEU A 243 -32.68 11.79 1.42
N GLU A 244 -33.98 11.55 1.20
CA GLU A 244 -34.80 10.64 1.99
C GLU A 244 -34.21 9.22 1.97
N TYR A 245 -33.56 8.82 0.88
CA TYR A 245 -32.86 7.52 0.78
C TYR A 245 -31.74 7.40 1.83
N PHE A 246 -30.98 8.47 2.03
CA PHE A 246 -29.88 8.50 3.00
C PHE A 246 -30.40 8.62 4.42
N GLU A 247 -31.54 9.29 4.63
CA GLU A 247 -32.24 9.32 5.91
C GLU A 247 -32.75 7.93 6.30
N GLU A 248 -33.34 7.17 5.37
CA GLU A 248 -33.74 5.77 5.60
C GLU A 248 -32.55 4.90 5.99
N ALA A 249 -31.40 5.05 5.32
CA ALA A 249 -30.18 4.33 5.65
C ALA A 249 -29.63 4.71 7.04
N ALA A 250 -29.68 6.01 7.40
CA ALA A 250 -29.36 6.49 8.73
C ALA A 250 -30.28 5.87 9.78
N ASN A 251 -31.59 5.88 9.54
CA ASN A 251 -32.59 5.30 10.42
C ASN A 251 -32.44 3.78 10.57
N LEU A 252 -32.00 3.06 9.54
CA LEU A 252 -31.68 1.63 9.62
C LEU A 252 -30.46 1.37 10.52
N LEU A 253 -29.35 2.08 10.27
CA LEU A 253 -28.15 1.95 11.10
C LEU A 253 -28.44 2.36 12.55
N LEU A 254 -29.29 3.37 12.72
CA LEU A 254 -29.85 3.72 14.01
C LEU A 254 -30.71 2.55 14.52
N ALA A 255 -31.72 2.00 13.87
CA ALA A 255 -32.52 0.92 14.47
C ALA A 255 -31.72 -0.36 14.89
N HIS A 256 -30.49 -0.55 14.41
CA HIS A 256 -29.68 -1.74 14.68
C HIS A 256 -29.31 -1.95 16.18
N PRO A 257 -29.53 -3.17 16.75
CA PRO A 257 -29.41 -3.43 18.19
C PRO A 257 -27.97 -3.35 18.74
N LYS A 258 -26.95 -3.62 17.92
CA LYS A 258 -25.53 -3.63 18.35
C LYS A 258 -24.84 -2.25 18.33
N ARG A 259 -25.58 -1.14 18.30
CA ARG A 259 -25.01 0.24 18.23
C ARG A 259 -24.90 0.91 19.60
N MET A 260 -24.02 1.91 19.73
CA MET A 260 -23.91 2.74 20.94
C MET A 260 -25.01 3.79 20.97
N MET A 261 -25.91 3.66 21.96
CA MET A 261 -26.96 4.62 22.25
C MET A 261 -26.47 5.51 23.41
N ASN A 262 -25.59 6.47 23.13
CA ASN A 262 -25.29 7.51 24.12
C ASN A 262 -26.47 8.50 24.17
N SER A 263 -26.75 9.03 25.36
CA SER A 263 -27.84 9.96 25.72
C SER A 263 -27.72 11.37 25.09
N ARG A 264 -26.96 11.50 24.01
CA ARG A 264 -26.88 12.67 23.11
C ARG A 264 -26.88 12.12 21.68
N PRO A 265 -27.68 12.66 20.75
CA PRO A 265 -27.79 12.12 19.39
C PRO A 265 -26.42 12.24 18.71
N ILE A 266 -25.71 11.11 18.62
CA ILE A 266 -24.54 10.99 17.77
C ILE A 266 -25.10 10.63 16.39
N HIS A 267 -25.22 11.64 15.54
CA HIS A 267 -25.64 11.46 14.16
C HIS A 267 -24.59 10.61 13.42
N PRO A 268 -25.02 9.67 12.56
CA PRO A 268 -24.08 8.85 11.80
C PRO A 268 -23.16 9.74 10.97
N CYS A 269 -21.85 9.54 11.10
CA CYS A 269 -20.85 10.28 10.34
C CYS A 269 -20.81 9.75 8.91
N VAL A 270 -20.94 10.65 7.93
CA VAL A 270 -20.93 10.34 6.50
C VAL A 270 -19.55 10.65 5.91
N THR A 271 -18.82 9.65 5.43
CA THR A 271 -17.57 9.94 4.71
C THR A 271 -17.87 10.34 3.27
N LEU A 272 -17.63 11.60 2.90
CA LEU A 272 -17.83 12.08 1.52
C LEU A 272 -16.69 11.67 0.57
N PRO A 273 -16.95 11.65 -0.76
CA PRO A 273 -16.02 11.05 -1.73
C PRO A 273 -14.80 11.89 -2.13
N GLN A 274 -14.82 13.21 -1.93
CA GLN A 274 -13.86 14.12 -2.60
C GLN A 274 -12.75 14.68 -1.71
N THR A 275 -12.84 14.53 -0.41
CA THR A 275 -11.83 15.06 0.52
C THR A 275 -11.12 13.89 1.20
N ARG A 276 -9.78 13.98 1.32
CA ARG A 276 -8.98 13.15 2.25
C ARG A 276 -9.30 13.46 3.72
N THR A 277 -10.52 13.95 3.98
CA THR A 277 -11.00 14.53 5.22
C THR A 277 -12.29 13.83 5.55
N PHE A 278 -12.40 13.25 6.74
CA PHE A 278 -13.68 12.84 7.29
C PHE A 278 -14.52 14.11 7.45
N LEU A 279 -15.52 14.32 6.59
CA LEU A 279 -16.49 15.39 6.80
C LEU A 279 -17.62 14.80 7.64
N CYS A 280 -17.65 15.10 8.94
CA CYS A 280 -18.77 14.72 9.78
C CYS A 280 -19.99 15.57 9.40
N LEU A 281 -20.87 15.04 8.54
CA LEU A 281 -22.19 15.62 8.33
C LEU A 281 -23.14 15.01 9.37
N CYS A 282 -23.37 15.75 10.46
CA CYS A 282 -24.45 15.44 11.39
C CYS A 282 -25.78 15.83 10.74
N PHE A 283 -26.63 14.86 10.44
CA PHE A 283 -28.02 15.11 10.01
C PHE A 283 -28.94 15.26 11.22
N GLY A 284 -29.21 16.50 11.66
CA GLY A 284 -30.26 16.82 12.65
C GLY A 284 -30.03 18.14 13.41
N GLU A 285 -31.02 19.04 13.27
CA GLU A 285 -31.24 20.35 13.91
C GLU A 285 -30.09 21.39 13.91
N GLU A 286 -30.33 22.50 13.20
CA GLU A 286 -29.63 23.78 13.34
C GLU A 286 -29.71 24.28 14.79
N THR A 287 -28.72 23.95 15.60
CA THR A 287 -28.41 24.76 16.79
C THR A 287 -27.24 25.68 16.46
N LEU A 288 -27.60 26.90 16.03
CA LEU A 288 -26.71 28.06 15.99
C LEU A 288 -26.12 28.28 17.40
N LEU A 289 -24.93 27.74 17.66
CA LEU A 289 -24.12 28.18 18.79
C LEU A 289 -23.51 29.54 18.42
N PRO A 290 -23.70 30.60 19.23
CA PRO A 290 -23.15 31.90 18.93
C PRO A 290 -21.62 31.85 19.01
N MET A 291 -20.97 32.37 17.96
CA MET A 291 -19.52 32.56 17.90
C MET A 291 -19.07 33.45 19.07
N PRO A 292 -18.03 33.06 19.85
CA PRO A 292 -17.44 33.96 20.82
C PRO A 292 -16.75 35.11 20.10
N GLN A 293 -17.21 36.34 20.36
CA GLN A 293 -16.59 37.57 19.87
C GLN A 293 -15.12 37.62 20.29
N PRO A 294 -14.18 37.99 19.38
CA PRO A 294 -12.78 38.17 19.75
C PRO A 294 -12.64 39.35 20.72
N ARG A 295 -12.02 39.11 21.87
CA ARG A 295 -11.58 40.17 22.79
C ARG A 295 -10.60 41.08 22.07
N SER A 296 -10.95 42.36 21.94
CA SER A 296 -10.03 43.41 21.53
C SER A 296 -8.89 43.53 22.55
N THR A 297 -7.65 43.41 22.08
CA THR A 297 -6.46 43.83 22.82
C THR A 297 -6.37 45.37 22.79
N PRO A 298 -6.04 46.06 23.91
CA PRO A 298 -5.85 47.50 23.89
C PRO A 298 -4.55 47.85 23.15
N GLY A 299 -4.62 48.87 22.29
CA GLY A 299 -3.46 49.37 21.56
C GLY A 299 -2.40 49.99 22.48
N GLU A 300 -1.14 49.64 22.23
CA GLU A 300 0.01 50.41 22.70
C GLU A 300 0.22 51.61 21.77
N ARG A 301 0.30 52.79 22.39
CA ARG A 301 0.79 54.02 21.76
C ARG A 301 2.31 53.96 21.66
N SER A 302 2.81 54.33 20.48
CA SER A 302 4.02 55.14 20.32
C SER A 302 3.95 55.83 18.97
#